data_AF-A0A5B0QJG8-F1
#
_entry.id   AF-A0A5B0QJG8-F1
#
_cell.length_a   1.000
_cell.length_b   1.000
_cell.length_c   1.000
_cell.angle_alpha   90.00
_cell.angle_beta   90.00
_cell.angle_gamma   90.00
#
_symmetry.space_group_name_H-M   'P 1'
#
loop_
_entity.id
_entity.type
_entity.pdbx_description
1 polymer ?
#
loop_
_entity_poly.entity_id
_entity_poly.type
_entity_poly.pdbx_seq_one_letter_code
_entity_poly.pdbx_strand_id
1 'polypeptide(L)'
;MRLITFQSTVIGPPKATTSASREEEEEGRRAQTRELLSRLMGEIGLRWASLIRSNLSIVDLLADPKLQPNNNNTAEDGPGRKLLLYIRSLPGSPETLATVRHRLRLLNPVGDLDLLELRELPADTKSFPTLDDHGALYLPYPYVVPGGRFQEMYAWDSFFIALGLLRDNETRLARNMLDNYIYQIEHYGTILNGNRTYYLTRSQLPFLTPLIKRVLPSVGRSVRQAWLRNALRAAEKYHRYWTSGAHLTPITGLSRFFDFGPPGSSPPEIIHENDPTNGASAYHRVKKFFRDHYRNGIPDYDISEYYNYETDELTAKFMDNDRAMRESGFDTSRRFGPFNAKILDFNPVCLNSLLYLMEKEMSELYGELKPWRRMSETDLVRRRMEYLRLARERRVLIQRYNWDEERGLYFDYDYVSQARREYVFGTTFLPLWTGLADQEQARRVAERALEALEIPGGLSTSATVVGDQWDKPYVWAPLQLFAVDGLRRYGLHTPANRLAANFASMVLKSWIVSGQLWEKYDGIKRDQSVDLKFGYPTNEPGFGWTNALFTHFYDQLKAAGKLDDILRLDGLPIPHNPLQTPTIIDPEDCPELLDEIEAREWVQIDSPLSS
;
A
#
# COMPACT_ATOMS: atom_id res chain seq x y z
N MET A 1 49.63 36.89 25.27
CA MET A 1 49.33 38.01 26.20
C MET A 1 48.06 38.68 25.68
N ARG A 2 46.86 38.47 26.22
CA ARG A 2 46.41 38.52 27.63
C ARG A 2 45.65 37.25 28.04
N LEU A 3 46.02 36.69 29.19
CA LEU A 3 45.26 35.68 29.91
C LEU A 3 44.16 36.40 30.71
N ILE A 4 42.91 35.96 30.58
CA ILE A 4 41.80 36.35 31.45
C ILE A 4 41.27 35.08 32.10
N THR A 5 41.27 35.09 33.43
CA THR A 5 40.83 34.07 34.37
C THR A 5 39.35 33.72 34.25
N PHE A 6 39.04 32.42 34.17
CA PHE A 6 37.70 31.86 34.31
C PHE A 6 37.26 31.90 35.78
N GLN A 7 36.12 32.52 36.08
CA GLN A 7 35.41 32.33 37.34
C GLN A 7 34.55 31.05 37.22
N SER A 8 34.74 30.12 38.15
CA SER A 8 33.92 28.93 38.31
C SER A 8 32.60 29.28 39.02
N THR A 9 31.49 29.22 38.31
CA THR A 9 30.16 29.13 38.92
C THR A 9 29.87 27.67 39.26
N VAL A 10 29.86 27.36 40.55
CA VAL A 10 29.41 26.08 41.07
C VAL A 10 27.89 25.98 40.83
N ILE A 11 27.49 25.11 39.91
CA ILE A 11 26.09 24.74 39.70
C ILE A 11 25.72 23.80 40.86
N GLY A 12 24.90 24.28 41.79
CA GLY A 12 24.30 23.45 42.83
C GLY A 12 23.39 22.37 42.24
N PRO A 13 23.09 21.29 42.97
CA PRO A 13 22.26 20.20 42.46
C PRO A 13 20.87 20.71 42.07
N PRO A 14 20.22 20.12 41.05
CA PRO A 14 18.90 20.55 40.61
C PRO A 14 17.91 20.45 41.78
N LYS A 15 17.18 21.55 42.02
CA LYS A 15 16.05 21.55 42.96
C LYS A 15 15.04 20.50 42.49
N ALA A 16 14.61 19.63 43.40
CA ALA A 16 13.54 18.68 43.15
C ALA A 16 12.26 19.46 42.81
N THR A 17 11.82 19.37 41.55
CA THR A 17 10.47 19.78 41.13
C THR A 17 9.46 18.89 41.86
N THR A 18 8.45 19.50 42.49
CA THR A 18 7.36 18.79 43.16
C THR A 18 6.53 18.00 42.13
N SER A 19 5.92 16.88 42.52
CA SER A 19 5.07 16.06 41.62
C SER A 19 4.01 16.90 40.90
N ALA A 20 3.33 17.79 41.61
CA ALA A 20 2.36 18.74 41.03
C ALA A 20 2.93 19.64 39.93
N SER A 21 4.18 20.12 40.06
CA SER A 21 4.82 20.93 39.03
C SER A 21 5.18 20.14 37.76
N ARG A 22 5.46 18.83 37.90
CA ARG A 22 5.71 17.94 36.76
C ARG A 22 4.43 17.57 36.03
N GLU A 23 3.34 17.37 36.76
CA GLU A 23 2.01 17.12 36.20
C GLU A 23 1.49 18.34 35.41
N GLU A 24 1.64 19.55 35.95
CA GLU A 24 1.28 20.78 35.23
C GLU A 24 2.11 20.99 33.96
N GLU A 25 3.43 20.74 34.01
CA GLU A 25 4.30 20.79 32.84
C GLU A 25 3.96 19.71 31.79
N GLU A 26 3.58 18.50 32.23
CA GLU A 26 3.17 17.43 31.35
C GLU A 26 1.81 17.71 30.69
N GLU A 27 0.85 18.21 31.45
CA GLU A 27 -0.46 18.61 30.91
C GLU A 27 -0.32 19.77 29.93
N GLY A 28 0.56 20.75 30.22
CA GLY A 28 0.90 21.82 29.29
C GLY A 28 1.49 21.30 27.97
N ARG A 29 2.43 20.35 28.03
CA ARG A 29 2.99 19.68 26.83
C ARG A 29 1.92 18.89 26.05
N ARG A 30 1.02 18.18 26.74
CA ARG A 30 -0.09 17.45 26.12
C ARG A 30 -1.07 18.40 25.43
N ALA A 31 -1.43 19.51 26.05
CA ALA A 31 -2.29 20.54 25.46
C ALA A 31 -1.68 21.11 24.17
N GLN A 32 -0.39 21.45 24.18
CA GLN A 32 0.32 21.91 22.99
C GLN A 32 0.34 20.84 21.88
N THR A 33 0.59 19.58 22.24
CA THR A 33 0.61 18.46 21.28
C THR A 33 -0.78 18.22 20.67
N ARG A 34 -1.85 18.43 21.44
CA ARG A 34 -3.24 18.33 20.97
C ARG A 34 -3.59 19.41 19.94
N GLU A 35 -3.07 20.62 20.10
CA GLU A 35 -3.18 21.68 19.10
C GLU A 35 -2.44 21.30 17.81
N LEU A 36 -1.21 20.78 17.92
CA LEU A 36 -0.41 20.31 16.78
C LEU A 36 -1.09 19.15 16.04
N LEU A 37 -1.69 18.20 16.76
CA LEU A 37 -2.49 17.12 16.18
C LEU A 37 -3.69 17.68 15.39
N SER A 38 -4.39 18.66 15.95
CA SER A 38 -5.52 19.31 15.28
C SER A 38 -5.09 20.02 14.00
N ARG A 39 -3.93 20.69 14.03
CA ARG A 39 -3.33 21.31 12.84
C ARG A 39 -2.98 20.29 11.77
N LEU A 40 -2.33 19.18 12.14
CA LEU A 40 -2.00 18.11 11.20
C LEU A 40 -3.27 17.53 10.54
N MET A 41 -4.34 17.31 11.31
CA MET A 41 -5.62 16.84 10.76
C MET A 41 -6.21 17.83 9.73
N GLY A 42 -6.12 19.14 10.00
CA GLY A 42 -6.52 20.17 9.05
C GLY A 42 -5.65 20.19 7.78
N GLU A 43 -4.34 20.04 7.93
CA GLU A 43 -3.41 19.97 6.78
C GLU A 43 -3.67 18.75 5.91
N ILE A 44 -3.92 17.56 6.49
CA ILE A 44 -4.22 16.35 5.71
C ILE A 44 -5.44 16.55 4.82
N GLY A 45 -6.52 17.15 5.35
CA GLY A 45 -7.73 17.43 4.57
C GLY A 45 -7.47 18.32 3.36
N LEU A 46 -6.57 19.30 3.49
CA LEU A 46 -6.18 20.20 2.39
C LEU A 46 -5.19 19.54 1.40
N ARG A 47 -4.38 18.58 1.86
CA ARG A 47 -3.34 17.93 1.03
C ARG A 47 -3.93 17.12 -0.12
N TRP A 48 -5.15 16.60 -0.02
CA TRP A 48 -5.78 15.87 -1.13
C TRP A 48 -5.78 16.68 -2.42
N ALA A 49 -6.10 17.98 -2.36
CA ALA A 49 -6.14 18.85 -3.53
C ALA A 49 -4.80 18.92 -4.27
N SER A 50 -3.68 18.96 -3.53
CA SER A 50 -2.33 19.01 -4.12
C SER A 50 -1.91 17.70 -4.80
N LEU A 51 -2.54 16.59 -4.42
CA LEU A 51 -2.27 15.26 -4.95
C LEU A 51 -3.20 14.90 -6.11
N ILE A 52 -4.18 15.74 -6.46
CA ILE A 52 -5.05 15.50 -7.60
C ILE A 52 -4.27 15.66 -8.90
N ARG A 53 -4.49 14.71 -9.82
CA ARG A 53 -4.15 14.83 -11.24
C ARG A 53 -5.42 14.71 -12.07
N SER A 54 -5.47 15.49 -13.15
CA SER A 54 -6.62 15.50 -14.03
C SER A 54 -6.26 16.00 -15.42
N ASN A 55 -7.16 15.76 -16.36
CA ASN A 55 -7.07 16.26 -17.73
C ASN A 55 -7.18 17.80 -17.87
N LEU A 56 -7.31 18.56 -16.76
CA LEU A 56 -7.28 20.04 -16.73
C LEU A 56 -5.85 20.61 -16.65
N SER A 57 -4.87 19.78 -16.26
CA SER A 57 -3.46 20.17 -16.12
C SER A 57 -2.62 19.10 -16.84
N ILE A 58 -2.89 18.94 -18.14
CA ILE A 58 -2.41 17.78 -18.89
C ILE A 58 -0.88 17.73 -19.01
N VAL A 59 -0.21 18.88 -19.10
CA VAL A 59 1.26 18.94 -19.21
C VAL A 59 1.92 18.36 -17.95
N ASP A 60 1.47 18.80 -16.77
CA ASP A 60 1.97 18.32 -15.48
C ASP A 60 1.70 16.81 -15.28
N LEU A 61 0.52 16.35 -15.72
CA LEU A 61 0.13 14.95 -15.66
C LEU A 61 1.06 14.06 -16.50
N LEU A 62 1.50 14.54 -17.66
CA LEU A 62 2.30 13.74 -18.59
C LEU A 62 3.80 13.75 -18.29
N ALA A 63 4.29 14.76 -17.56
CA ALA A 63 5.69 14.82 -17.13
C ALA A 63 6.10 13.53 -16.40
N ASP A 64 7.29 12.99 -16.70
CA ASP A 64 7.80 11.77 -16.06
C ASP A 64 9.19 12.01 -15.46
N PRO A 65 9.27 12.28 -14.15
CA PRO A 65 10.55 12.46 -13.48
C PRO A 65 11.38 11.16 -13.39
N LYS A 66 10.81 9.99 -13.68
CA LYS A 66 11.49 8.69 -13.51
C LYS A 66 12.39 8.32 -14.68
N LEU A 67 12.05 8.80 -15.89
CA LEU A 67 12.79 8.52 -17.13
C LEU A 67 13.67 9.71 -17.56
N GLN A 68 14.02 10.62 -16.63
CA GLN A 68 14.77 11.83 -16.95
C GLN A 68 16.03 11.53 -17.77
N PRO A 69 16.18 12.12 -18.97
CA PRO A 69 17.50 12.34 -19.54
C PRO A 69 18.23 13.34 -18.64
N ASN A 70 19.56 13.19 -18.52
CA ASN A 70 20.47 14.05 -17.75
C ASN A 70 19.92 15.44 -17.37
N ASN A 71 19.97 15.78 -16.07
CA ASN A 71 19.77 17.13 -15.52
C ASN A 71 20.15 18.25 -16.50
N ASN A 72 19.18 18.75 -17.28
CA ASN A 72 19.16 20.04 -17.97
C ASN A 72 17.89 20.13 -18.84
N ASN A 73 16.73 20.35 -18.21
CA ASN A 73 15.65 21.09 -18.88
C ASN A 73 15.98 22.60 -18.89
N THR A 74 17.21 22.95 -19.28
CA THR A 74 17.49 24.25 -19.90
C THR A 74 17.23 24.09 -21.39
N ALA A 75 16.74 25.15 -22.03
CA ALA A 75 16.27 25.18 -23.42
C ALA A 75 17.34 24.89 -24.51
N GLU A 76 18.40 24.16 -24.19
CA GLU A 76 19.56 23.89 -25.05
C GLU A 76 19.60 22.46 -25.63
N ASP A 77 18.77 21.52 -25.15
CA ASP A 77 18.64 20.18 -25.75
C ASP A 77 17.58 20.12 -26.87
N GLY A 78 17.84 20.85 -27.95
CA GLY A 78 17.12 20.73 -29.23
C GLY A 78 15.63 21.15 -29.22
N PRO A 79 15.05 21.49 -30.39
CA PRO A 79 13.66 21.90 -30.45
C PRO A 79 12.72 20.68 -30.36
N GLY A 80 11.91 20.59 -29.30
CA GLY A 80 10.55 20.05 -29.43
C GLY A 80 10.29 18.56 -29.15
N ARG A 81 10.82 17.97 -28.07
CA ARG A 81 10.32 16.65 -27.62
C ARG A 81 8.91 16.78 -27.03
N LYS A 82 7.95 16.09 -27.64
CA LYS A 82 6.54 16.10 -27.21
C LYS A 82 6.27 15.11 -26.10
N LEU A 83 5.38 15.49 -25.18
CA LEU A 83 4.87 14.61 -24.12
C LEU A 83 3.86 13.62 -24.73
N LEU A 84 4.13 12.32 -24.55
CA LEU A 84 3.34 11.26 -25.16
C LEU A 84 2.14 10.87 -24.29
N LEU A 85 0.95 10.88 -24.90
CA LEU A 85 -0.29 10.36 -24.30
C LEU A 85 -0.88 9.27 -25.19
N TYR A 86 -0.94 8.06 -24.67
CA TYR A 86 -1.46 6.89 -25.36
C TYR A 86 -2.92 6.62 -25.01
N ILE A 87 -3.74 6.36 -26.03
CA ILE A 87 -5.18 6.07 -25.93
C ILE A 87 -5.45 4.73 -26.60
N ARG A 88 -6.26 3.87 -25.97
CA ARG A 88 -6.77 2.64 -26.61
C ARG A 88 -8.21 2.87 -27.06
N SER A 89 -8.42 2.97 -28.37
CA SER A 89 -9.73 3.01 -29.00
C SER A 89 -10.27 1.59 -29.14
N LEU A 90 -11.30 1.24 -28.36
CA LEU A 90 -11.99 -0.05 -28.47
C LEU A 90 -13.19 0.03 -29.42
N PRO A 91 -13.50 -1.03 -30.19
CA PRO A 91 -14.71 -1.07 -31.02
C PRO A 91 -15.97 -0.77 -30.20
N GLY A 92 -16.74 0.23 -30.62
CA GLY A 92 -17.98 0.67 -29.96
C GLY A 92 -17.80 1.47 -28.67
N SER A 93 -16.56 1.74 -28.24
CA SER A 93 -16.30 2.66 -27.13
C SER A 93 -16.40 4.13 -27.61
N PRO A 94 -16.97 5.05 -26.81
CA PRO A 94 -16.98 6.47 -27.13
C PRO A 94 -15.58 7.11 -26.99
N GLU A 95 -14.65 6.44 -26.32
CA GLU A 95 -13.30 6.91 -26.03
C GLU A 95 -12.35 6.63 -27.20
N THR A 96 -12.55 7.35 -28.31
CA THR A 96 -11.66 7.33 -29.47
C THR A 96 -10.58 8.40 -29.36
N LEU A 97 -9.46 8.23 -30.08
CA LEU A 97 -8.42 9.26 -30.20
C LEU A 97 -8.98 10.65 -30.57
N ALA A 98 -9.96 10.71 -31.48
CA ALA A 98 -10.59 11.96 -31.91
C ALA A 98 -11.44 12.59 -30.79
N THR A 99 -12.26 11.79 -30.11
CA THR A 99 -13.09 12.25 -28.99
C THR A 99 -12.25 12.76 -27.84
N VAL A 100 -11.20 12.02 -27.45
CA VAL A 100 -10.28 12.41 -26.37
C VAL A 100 -9.54 13.69 -26.74
N ARG A 101 -9.02 13.80 -27.98
CA ARG A 101 -8.37 15.02 -28.46
C ARG A 101 -9.31 16.23 -28.40
N HIS A 102 -10.56 16.06 -28.84
CA HIS A 102 -11.55 17.14 -28.76
C HIS A 102 -11.82 17.54 -27.31
N ARG A 103 -11.98 16.57 -26.40
CA ARG A 103 -12.18 16.83 -24.97
C ARG A 103 -10.99 17.60 -24.37
N LEU A 104 -9.75 17.19 -24.65
CA LEU A 104 -8.56 17.86 -24.14
C LEU A 104 -8.42 19.30 -24.65
N ARG A 105 -8.84 19.59 -25.90
CA ARG A 105 -8.93 20.96 -26.46
C ARG A 105 -9.92 21.86 -25.74
N LEU A 106 -11.00 21.28 -25.21
CA LEU A 106 -11.98 22.06 -24.44
C LEU A 106 -11.51 22.32 -23.00
N LEU A 107 -10.63 21.46 -22.47
CA LEU A 107 -10.19 21.51 -21.07
C LEU A 107 -8.89 22.28 -20.86
N ASN A 108 -8.03 22.40 -21.89
CA ASN A 108 -6.68 22.96 -21.76
C ASN A 108 -6.48 24.10 -22.76
N PRO A 109 -5.62 25.09 -22.43
CA PRO A 109 -5.17 26.10 -23.38
C PRO A 109 -4.57 25.48 -24.66
N VAL A 110 -4.67 26.20 -25.78
CA VAL A 110 -4.17 25.72 -27.08
C VAL A 110 -2.66 25.42 -27.03
N GLY A 111 -1.87 26.28 -26.37
CA GLY A 111 -0.42 26.13 -26.27
C GLY A 111 0.03 24.85 -25.54
N ASP A 112 -0.73 24.40 -24.54
CA ASP A 112 -0.42 23.16 -23.80
C ASP A 112 -0.52 21.94 -24.71
N LEU A 113 -1.46 21.94 -25.66
CA LEU A 113 -1.64 20.83 -26.60
C LEU A 113 -0.56 20.74 -27.66
N ASP A 114 0.13 21.84 -27.95
CA ASP A 114 1.25 21.85 -28.90
C ASP A 114 2.46 21.07 -28.36
N LEU A 115 2.56 20.98 -27.02
CA LEU A 115 3.56 20.19 -26.30
C LEU A 115 3.23 18.68 -26.31
N LEU A 116 2.04 18.28 -26.74
CA LEU A 116 1.57 16.91 -26.64
C LEU A 116 1.61 16.17 -27.98
N GLU A 117 1.85 14.88 -27.90
CA GLU A 117 1.58 13.94 -28.97
C GLU A 117 0.63 12.86 -28.50
N LEU A 118 -0.61 12.92 -28.97
CA LEU A 118 -1.62 11.89 -28.71
C LEU A 118 -1.46 10.77 -29.74
N ARG A 119 -1.21 9.56 -29.25
CA ARG A 119 -1.02 8.35 -30.07
C ARG A 119 -2.07 7.30 -29.74
N GLU A 120 -2.46 6.53 -30.75
CA GLU A 120 -3.17 5.28 -30.51
C GLU A 120 -2.18 4.28 -29.89
N LEU A 121 -2.62 3.55 -28.87
CA LEU A 121 -1.80 2.55 -28.22
C LEU A 121 -1.48 1.41 -29.21
N PRO A 122 -0.22 1.01 -29.38
CA PRO A 122 0.13 -0.09 -30.29
C PRO A 122 -0.55 -1.40 -29.90
N ALA A 123 -0.77 -2.27 -30.89
CA ALA A 123 -1.39 -3.57 -30.67
C ALA A 123 -0.50 -4.47 -29.77
N ASP A 124 0.80 -4.48 -30.04
CA ASP A 124 1.78 -5.06 -29.12
C ASP A 124 2.08 -4.06 -28.00
N THR A 125 1.76 -4.44 -26.77
CA THR A 125 1.94 -3.61 -25.57
C THR A 125 3.16 -4.00 -24.75
N LYS A 126 3.90 -5.02 -25.20
CA LYS A 126 5.06 -5.56 -24.49
C LYS A 126 6.37 -4.95 -24.98
N SER A 127 6.37 -4.29 -26.13
CA SER A 127 7.58 -3.76 -26.75
C SER A 127 7.40 -2.29 -27.10
N PHE A 128 8.23 -1.44 -26.50
CA PHE A 128 8.44 -0.05 -26.89
C PHE A 128 9.88 0.04 -27.42
N PRO A 129 10.11 0.49 -28.67
CA PRO A 129 11.43 0.39 -29.31
C PRO A 129 12.53 1.14 -28.56
N THR A 130 12.19 2.29 -27.97
CA THR A 130 13.13 3.15 -27.27
C THR A 130 12.55 3.66 -25.95
N LEU A 131 13.41 4.13 -25.04
CA LEU A 131 12.97 4.83 -23.83
C LEU A 131 12.11 6.07 -24.18
N ASP A 132 12.31 6.63 -25.38
CA ASP A 132 11.64 7.82 -25.84
C ASP A 132 10.20 7.58 -26.31
N ASP A 133 9.85 6.34 -26.57
CA ASP A 133 8.49 5.93 -26.92
C ASP A 133 7.61 5.69 -25.69
N HIS A 134 8.17 5.79 -24.48
CA HIS A 134 7.37 5.68 -23.27
C HIS A 134 6.58 6.96 -22.97
N GLY A 135 5.38 6.78 -22.43
CA GLY A 135 4.44 7.88 -22.18
C GLY A 135 3.35 7.51 -21.19
N ALA A 136 2.48 8.47 -20.88
CA ALA A 136 1.33 8.21 -20.02
C ALA A 136 0.20 7.52 -20.79
N LEU A 137 -0.64 6.81 -20.05
CA LEU A 137 -1.88 6.21 -20.54
C LEU A 137 -3.05 7.07 -20.09
N TYR A 138 -3.96 7.32 -21.03
CA TYR A 138 -5.14 8.13 -20.79
C TYR A 138 -6.04 7.55 -19.68
N LEU A 139 -6.46 8.40 -18.75
CA LEU A 139 -7.53 8.09 -17.81
C LEU A 139 -8.63 9.16 -17.91
N PRO A 140 -9.92 8.77 -17.98
CA PRO A 140 -11.00 9.71 -18.22
C PRO A 140 -11.30 10.63 -17.03
N TYR A 141 -11.05 10.17 -15.80
CA TYR A 141 -11.45 10.89 -14.58
C TYR A 141 -10.25 11.38 -13.77
N PRO A 142 -10.41 12.44 -12.94
CA PRO A 142 -9.36 12.84 -12.02
C PRO A 142 -9.08 11.75 -11.00
N TYR A 143 -7.84 11.69 -10.54
CA TYR A 143 -7.36 10.72 -9.57
C TYR A 143 -6.36 11.39 -8.63
N VAL A 144 -5.99 10.68 -7.57
CA VAL A 144 -4.99 11.13 -6.59
C VAL A 144 -3.74 10.27 -6.73
N VAL A 145 -2.58 10.91 -6.77
CA VAL A 145 -1.27 10.24 -6.83
C VAL A 145 -0.74 9.94 -5.43
N PRO A 146 0.24 9.02 -5.29
CA PRO A 146 0.86 8.77 -4.00
C PRO A 146 1.51 10.01 -3.38
N GLY A 147 2.34 10.75 -4.12
CA GLY A 147 3.06 11.92 -3.59
C GLY A 147 4.41 12.11 -4.28
N GLY A 148 5.23 13.06 -3.81
CA GLY A 148 6.59 13.29 -4.31
C GLY A 148 6.70 13.34 -5.84
N ARG A 149 7.59 12.52 -6.41
CA ARG A 149 7.84 12.41 -7.86
C ARG A 149 6.75 11.70 -8.68
N PHE A 150 5.75 11.08 -8.04
CA PHE A 150 4.76 10.25 -8.74
C PHE A 150 3.67 11.10 -9.40
N GLN A 151 3.35 10.79 -10.65
CA GLN A 151 2.31 11.48 -11.44
C GLN A 151 1.17 10.53 -11.85
N GLU A 152 1.31 9.25 -11.55
CA GLU A 152 0.45 8.17 -12.00
C GLU A 152 -0.56 7.78 -10.93
N MET A 153 -1.71 7.27 -11.38
CA MET A 153 -2.62 6.54 -10.53
C MET A 153 -2.03 5.15 -10.26
N TYR A 154 -1.43 4.97 -9.09
CA TYR A 154 -0.90 3.67 -8.68
C TYR A 154 -2.01 2.71 -8.25
N ALA A 155 -1.84 1.42 -8.55
CA ALA A 155 -2.84 0.39 -8.31
C ALA A 155 -3.19 0.27 -6.83
N TRP A 156 -2.33 -0.24 -5.95
CA TRP A 156 -2.73 -0.51 -4.57
C TRP A 156 -2.82 0.75 -3.67
N ASP A 157 -2.00 1.78 -3.90
CA ASP A 157 -2.03 3.07 -3.18
C ASP A 157 -3.42 3.69 -3.21
N SER A 158 -4.04 3.64 -4.39
CA SER A 158 -5.35 4.21 -4.67
C SER A 158 -6.46 3.63 -3.78
N PHE A 159 -6.33 2.40 -3.28
CA PHE A 159 -7.25 1.86 -2.28
C PHE A 159 -7.16 2.62 -0.96
N PHE A 160 -5.94 2.78 -0.42
CA PHE A 160 -5.73 3.48 0.85
C PHE A 160 -6.12 4.95 0.74
N ILE A 161 -5.71 5.60 -0.34
CA ILE A 161 -6.10 6.97 -0.64
C ILE A 161 -7.62 7.11 -0.68
N ALA A 162 -8.32 6.20 -1.36
CA ALA A 162 -9.77 6.23 -1.41
C ALA A 162 -10.44 6.04 -0.04
N LEU A 163 -9.82 5.34 0.92
CA LEU A 163 -10.32 5.30 2.31
C LEU A 163 -10.30 6.69 2.94
N GLY A 164 -9.18 7.43 2.79
CA GLY A 164 -9.05 8.81 3.27
C GLY A 164 -10.03 9.76 2.59
N LEU A 165 -10.19 9.65 1.26
CA LEU A 165 -11.15 10.46 0.51
C LEU A 165 -12.59 10.21 0.97
N LEU A 166 -12.98 8.95 1.18
CA LEU A 166 -14.33 8.61 1.64
C LEU A 166 -14.59 9.15 3.05
N ARG A 167 -13.60 9.08 3.94
CA ARG A 167 -13.65 9.69 5.28
C ARG A 167 -13.90 11.20 5.19
N ASP A 168 -13.19 11.88 4.28
CA ASP A 168 -13.27 13.34 4.13
C ASP A 168 -14.43 13.80 3.21
N ASN A 169 -15.37 12.91 2.91
CA ASN A 169 -16.54 13.13 2.03
C ASN A 169 -16.22 13.44 0.55
N GLU A 170 -14.99 13.19 0.10
CA GLU A 170 -14.55 13.25 -1.30
C GLU A 170 -15.01 12.02 -2.11
N THR A 171 -16.28 11.64 -1.92
CA THR A 171 -16.88 10.41 -2.46
C THR A 171 -16.89 10.37 -3.98
N ARG A 172 -17.03 11.53 -4.64
CA ARG A 172 -16.96 11.63 -6.10
C ARG A 172 -15.55 11.34 -6.60
N LEU A 173 -14.51 11.81 -5.92
CA LEU A 173 -13.13 11.57 -6.32
C LEU A 173 -12.73 10.10 -6.07
N ALA A 174 -13.13 9.52 -4.95
CA ALA A 174 -12.96 8.08 -4.70
C ALA A 174 -13.66 7.23 -5.77
N ARG A 175 -14.88 7.63 -6.19
CA ARG A 175 -15.58 6.98 -7.30
C ARG A 175 -14.86 7.16 -8.64
N ASN A 176 -14.36 8.35 -8.94
CA ASN A 176 -13.62 8.63 -10.17
C ASN A 176 -12.38 7.72 -10.30
N MET A 177 -11.65 7.51 -9.20
CA MET A 177 -10.54 6.56 -9.13
C MET A 177 -10.99 5.12 -9.41
N LEU A 178 -12.10 4.67 -8.81
CA LEU A 178 -12.66 3.35 -9.11
C LEU A 178 -13.13 3.22 -10.57
N ASP A 179 -13.75 4.26 -11.12
CA ASP A 179 -14.16 4.30 -12.53
C ASP A 179 -12.92 4.27 -13.46
N ASN A 180 -11.79 4.86 -13.05
CA ASN A 180 -10.50 4.72 -13.74
C ASN A 180 -9.95 3.28 -13.66
N TYR A 181 -10.09 2.54 -12.56
CA TYR A 181 -9.74 1.11 -12.55
C TYR A 181 -10.57 0.31 -13.53
N ILE A 182 -11.89 0.54 -13.58
CA ILE A 182 -12.78 -0.11 -14.54
C ILE A 182 -12.32 0.21 -15.96
N TYR A 183 -11.99 1.47 -16.24
CA TYR A 183 -11.44 1.89 -17.52
C TYR A 183 -10.14 1.15 -17.86
N GLN A 184 -9.19 1.06 -16.93
CA GLN A 184 -7.92 0.35 -17.15
C GLN A 184 -8.15 -1.14 -17.45
N ILE A 185 -9.03 -1.82 -16.71
CA ILE A 185 -9.36 -3.22 -16.98
C ILE A 185 -9.98 -3.39 -18.36
N GLU A 186 -10.83 -2.47 -18.79
CA GLU A 186 -11.49 -2.55 -20.09
C GLU A 186 -10.55 -2.23 -21.27
N HIS A 187 -9.71 -1.20 -21.14
CA HIS A 187 -8.88 -0.66 -22.23
C HIS A 187 -7.45 -1.22 -22.23
N TYR A 188 -6.91 -1.60 -21.07
CA TYR A 188 -5.53 -2.05 -20.89
C TYR A 188 -5.45 -3.50 -20.37
N GLY A 189 -6.58 -4.10 -20.00
CA GLY A 189 -6.69 -5.52 -19.68
C GLY A 189 -6.54 -5.87 -18.21
N THR A 190 -6.01 -4.97 -17.40
CA THR A 190 -5.85 -5.13 -15.94
C THR A 190 -5.80 -3.77 -15.25
N ILE A 191 -5.79 -3.74 -13.92
CA ILE A 191 -5.39 -2.54 -13.16
C ILE A 191 -3.87 -2.47 -13.21
N LEU A 192 -3.32 -1.44 -13.84
CA LEU A 192 -1.87 -1.31 -14.05
C LEU A 192 -1.17 -0.83 -12.78
N ASN A 193 0.09 -1.21 -12.61
CA ASN A 193 0.95 -0.72 -11.53
C ASN A 193 0.90 0.81 -11.40
N GLY A 194 1.05 1.50 -12.53
CA GLY A 194 0.67 2.89 -12.75
C GLY A 194 0.23 3.09 -14.20
N ASN A 195 -0.45 4.19 -14.53
CA ASN A 195 -0.95 4.43 -15.89
C ASN A 195 0.14 4.98 -16.84
N ARG A 196 1.23 4.22 -17.03
CA ARG A 196 2.26 4.48 -18.06
C ARG A 196 2.53 3.25 -18.90
N THR A 197 3.08 3.47 -20.09
CA THR A 197 3.32 2.40 -21.05
C THR A 197 4.28 1.31 -20.53
N TYR A 198 5.30 1.67 -19.76
CA TYR A 198 6.22 0.70 -19.15
C TYR A 198 5.60 -0.15 -18.01
N TYR A 199 4.34 0.13 -17.63
CA TYR A 199 3.58 -0.68 -16.68
C TYR A 199 2.48 -1.52 -17.35
N LEU A 200 2.33 -1.49 -18.69
CA LEU A 200 1.27 -2.22 -19.41
C LEU A 200 1.28 -3.74 -19.18
N THR A 201 2.41 -4.28 -18.74
CA THR A 201 2.59 -5.71 -18.50
C THR A 201 2.48 -6.12 -17.04
N ARG A 202 2.21 -5.17 -16.13
CA ARG A 202 2.32 -5.35 -14.69
C ARG A 202 1.17 -4.73 -13.91
N SER A 203 0.65 -5.46 -12.93
CA SER A 203 -0.37 -4.97 -11.99
C SER A 203 0.24 -4.58 -10.63
N GLN A 204 -0.60 -4.48 -9.59
CA GLN A 204 -0.22 -4.60 -8.17
C GLN A 204 -1.33 -5.31 -7.38
N LEU A 205 -1.12 -5.55 -6.08
CA LEU A 205 -2.05 -6.20 -5.16
C LEU A 205 -3.53 -5.77 -5.38
N PRO A 206 -4.47 -6.74 -5.54
CA PRO A 206 -5.83 -6.45 -6.03
C PRO A 206 -6.80 -6.01 -4.91
N PHE A 207 -7.06 -4.70 -4.82
CA PHE A 207 -8.03 -4.11 -3.87
C PHE A 207 -9.34 -3.63 -4.53
N LEU A 208 -9.71 -4.18 -5.69
CA LEU A 208 -10.85 -3.71 -6.48
C LEU A 208 -12.20 -3.88 -5.75
N THR A 209 -12.55 -5.09 -5.33
CA THR A 209 -13.86 -5.37 -4.70
C THR A 209 -14.06 -4.67 -3.35
N PRO A 210 -13.05 -4.55 -2.45
CA PRO A 210 -13.27 -3.82 -1.21
C PRO A 210 -13.49 -2.33 -1.45
N LEU A 211 -12.96 -1.78 -2.54
CA LEU A 211 -13.26 -0.41 -2.97
C LEU A 211 -14.66 -0.30 -3.59
N ILE A 212 -15.08 -1.25 -4.45
CA ILE A 212 -16.44 -1.30 -5.00
C ILE A 212 -17.47 -1.25 -3.88
N LYS A 213 -17.34 -2.09 -2.86
CA LYS A 213 -18.28 -2.15 -1.73
C LYS A 213 -18.36 -0.84 -0.94
N ARG A 214 -17.24 -0.14 -0.78
CA ARG A 214 -17.18 1.14 -0.06
C ARG A 214 -17.77 2.30 -0.86
N VAL A 215 -17.60 2.29 -2.19
CA VAL A 215 -18.13 3.33 -3.07
C VAL A 215 -19.60 3.10 -3.43
N LEU A 216 -20.06 1.84 -3.48
CA LEU A 216 -21.42 1.49 -3.92
C LEU A 216 -22.54 2.31 -3.23
N PRO A 217 -22.51 2.58 -1.90
CA PRO A 217 -23.53 3.40 -1.24
C PRO A 217 -23.63 4.83 -1.79
N SER A 218 -22.52 5.43 -2.24
CA SER A 218 -22.49 6.80 -2.79
C SER A 218 -22.98 6.86 -4.25
N VAL A 219 -23.08 5.72 -4.93
CA VAL A 219 -23.61 5.67 -6.30
C VAL A 219 -25.13 5.90 -6.28
N GLY A 220 -25.59 6.89 -7.03
CA GLY A 220 -26.99 7.29 -7.11
C GLY A 220 -27.93 6.13 -7.47
N ARG A 221 -29.06 6.03 -6.75
CA ARG A 221 -30.00 4.88 -6.84
C ARG A 221 -30.45 4.57 -8.27
N SER A 222 -30.67 5.59 -9.10
CA SER A 222 -31.13 5.44 -10.49
C SER A 222 -30.12 4.76 -11.41
N VAL A 223 -28.82 4.90 -11.14
CA VAL A 223 -27.73 4.35 -11.97
C VAL A 223 -26.99 3.19 -11.31
N ARG A 224 -27.19 2.98 -10.00
CA ARG A 224 -26.45 1.99 -9.18
C ARG A 224 -26.44 0.59 -9.78
N GLN A 225 -27.58 0.09 -10.23
CA GLN A 225 -27.67 -1.25 -10.83
C GLN A 225 -26.89 -1.34 -12.16
N ALA A 226 -26.95 -0.30 -12.99
CA ALA A 226 -26.18 -0.28 -14.24
C ALA A 226 -24.67 -0.21 -13.96
N TRP A 227 -24.27 0.66 -13.04
CA TRP A 227 -22.89 0.82 -12.63
C TRP A 227 -22.32 -0.46 -12.01
N LEU A 228 -23.03 -1.08 -11.07
CA LEU A 228 -22.58 -2.30 -10.40
C LEU A 228 -22.41 -3.47 -11.39
N ARG A 229 -23.28 -3.59 -12.40
CA ARG A 229 -23.10 -4.59 -13.47
C ARG A 229 -21.80 -4.39 -14.23
N ASN A 230 -21.43 -3.15 -14.54
CA ASN A 230 -20.17 -2.83 -15.22
C ASN A 230 -18.97 -3.10 -14.31
N ALA A 231 -19.05 -2.68 -13.05
CA ALA A 231 -18.01 -2.93 -12.06
C ALA A 231 -17.76 -4.44 -11.85
N LEU A 232 -18.82 -5.26 -11.75
CA LEU A 232 -18.71 -6.71 -11.62
C LEU A 232 -18.11 -7.34 -12.88
N ARG A 233 -18.51 -6.91 -14.08
CA ARG A 233 -17.90 -7.38 -15.34
C ARG A 233 -16.40 -7.09 -15.38
N ALA A 234 -15.98 -5.92 -14.92
CA ALA A 234 -14.56 -5.59 -14.79
C ALA A 234 -13.88 -6.47 -13.72
N ALA A 235 -14.52 -6.67 -12.57
CA ALA A 235 -14.02 -7.57 -11.54
C ALA A 235 -13.84 -9.01 -12.04
N GLU A 236 -14.76 -9.55 -12.85
CA GLU A 236 -14.57 -10.89 -13.45
C GLU A 236 -13.35 -10.96 -14.38
N LYS A 237 -13.09 -9.91 -15.17
CA LYS A 237 -11.91 -9.83 -16.02
C LYS A 237 -10.64 -9.77 -15.19
N TYR A 238 -10.64 -8.93 -14.15
CA TYR A 238 -9.49 -8.75 -13.27
C TYR A 238 -9.22 -9.99 -12.39
N HIS A 239 -10.26 -10.69 -11.94
CA HIS A 239 -10.13 -11.99 -11.27
C HIS A 239 -9.45 -13.01 -12.20
N ARG A 240 -9.93 -13.12 -13.46
CA ARG A 240 -9.30 -14.01 -14.45
C ARG A 240 -7.84 -13.66 -14.75
N TYR A 241 -7.47 -12.38 -14.75
CA TYR A 241 -6.07 -11.96 -14.90
C TYR A 241 -5.17 -12.63 -13.85
N TRP A 242 -5.60 -12.68 -12.59
CA TRP A 242 -4.83 -13.30 -11.50
C TRP A 242 -4.95 -14.81 -11.38
N THR A 243 -6.03 -15.41 -11.89
CA THR A 243 -6.33 -16.84 -11.70
C THR A 243 -6.17 -17.68 -12.97
N SER A 244 -5.44 -17.17 -13.96
CA SER A 244 -5.17 -17.89 -15.20
C SER A 244 -3.75 -17.65 -15.70
N GLY A 245 -3.35 -18.41 -16.72
CA GLY A 245 -2.06 -18.25 -17.38
C GLY A 245 -0.88 -18.32 -16.42
N ALA A 246 0.05 -17.38 -16.56
CA ALA A 246 1.31 -17.38 -15.82
C ALA A 246 1.19 -17.01 -14.33
N HIS A 247 0.08 -16.39 -13.92
CA HIS A 247 -0.19 -16.12 -12.50
C HIS A 247 -0.70 -17.38 -11.78
N LEU A 248 -1.45 -18.26 -12.45
CA LEU A 248 -1.91 -19.50 -11.83
C LEU A 248 -0.75 -20.49 -11.70
N THR A 249 -0.56 -21.03 -10.51
CA THR A 249 0.37 -22.15 -10.28
C THR A 249 -0.43 -23.45 -10.30
N PRO A 250 -0.38 -24.27 -11.38
CA PRO A 250 -1.29 -25.39 -11.54
C PRO A 250 -1.16 -26.47 -10.45
N ILE A 251 0.04 -26.67 -9.90
CA ILE A 251 0.30 -27.71 -8.91
C ILE A 251 -0.36 -27.42 -7.54
N THR A 252 -0.51 -26.15 -7.17
CA THR A 252 -1.13 -25.74 -5.91
C THR A 252 -2.56 -25.23 -6.09
N GLY A 253 -2.91 -24.75 -7.29
CA GLY A 253 -4.15 -24.01 -7.56
C GLY A 253 -4.15 -22.58 -7.02
N LEU A 254 -3.04 -22.12 -6.42
CA LEU A 254 -2.86 -20.76 -5.93
C LEU A 254 -2.25 -19.87 -7.01
N SER A 255 -2.33 -18.56 -6.80
CA SER A 255 -1.75 -17.56 -7.69
C SER A 255 -0.37 -17.09 -7.20
N ARG A 256 0.43 -16.58 -8.14
CA ARG A 256 1.73 -15.92 -7.93
C ARG A 256 1.78 -14.57 -8.65
N PHE A 257 2.75 -13.74 -8.29
CA PHE A 257 3.07 -12.55 -9.06
C PHE A 257 3.78 -12.92 -10.35
N PHE A 258 3.49 -12.20 -11.43
CA PHE A 258 4.07 -12.41 -12.74
C PHE A 258 3.91 -11.17 -13.62
N ASP A 259 5.02 -10.62 -14.13
CA ASP A 259 5.00 -9.54 -15.12
C ASP A 259 5.10 -10.12 -16.54
N PHE A 260 4.20 -9.70 -17.43
CA PHE A 260 4.12 -10.19 -18.82
C PHE A 260 5.10 -9.56 -19.81
N GLY A 261 6.04 -8.75 -19.32
CA GLY A 261 7.07 -8.06 -20.07
C GLY A 261 8.01 -9.04 -20.79
N PRO A 262 8.75 -8.58 -21.81
CA PRO A 262 9.67 -9.42 -22.56
C PRO A 262 10.65 -10.14 -21.61
N PRO A 263 10.88 -11.46 -21.78
CA PRO A 263 11.82 -12.19 -20.94
C PRO A 263 13.20 -11.53 -20.91
N GLY A 264 13.75 -11.37 -19.71
CA GLY A 264 15.06 -10.75 -19.49
C GLY A 264 15.10 -9.23 -19.59
N SER A 265 13.99 -8.53 -19.85
CA SER A 265 14.00 -7.07 -19.93
C SER A 265 14.09 -6.40 -18.56
N SER A 266 14.85 -5.31 -18.48
CA SER A 266 14.86 -4.41 -17.32
C SER A 266 13.57 -3.59 -17.30
N PRO A 267 12.93 -3.37 -16.14
CA PRO A 267 11.97 -2.29 -15.96
C PRO A 267 12.62 -0.94 -16.31
N PRO A 268 12.02 -0.11 -17.19
CA PRO A 268 12.58 1.17 -17.59
C PRO A 268 12.71 2.19 -16.44
N GLU A 269 11.80 2.17 -15.48
CA GLU A 269 11.64 3.21 -14.45
C GLU A 269 12.73 3.23 -13.37
N ILE A 270 13.63 2.24 -13.37
CA ILE A 270 14.72 2.10 -12.40
C ILE A 270 16.12 2.29 -13.00
N ILE A 271 16.22 2.43 -14.33
CA ILE A 271 17.51 2.50 -15.02
C ILE A 271 18.33 3.71 -14.54
N HIS A 272 17.64 4.77 -14.12
CA HIS A 272 18.23 6.02 -13.64
C HIS A 272 18.35 6.10 -12.11
N GLU A 273 17.97 5.04 -11.39
CA GLU A 273 18.01 5.03 -9.93
C GLU A 273 19.44 4.79 -9.42
N ASN A 274 20.08 5.87 -8.99
CA ASN A 274 21.43 5.86 -8.45
C ASN A 274 21.44 6.18 -6.96
N ASP A 275 22.35 5.54 -6.24
CA ASP A 275 22.66 5.86 -4.85
C ASP A 275 23.24 7.30 -4.78
N PRO A 276 22.66 8.21 -3.98
CA PRO A 276 23.09 9.60 -3.92
C PRO A 276 24.48 9.77 -3.31
N THR A 277 24.99 8.79 -2.56
CA THR A 277 26.28 8.87 -1.86
C THR A 277 27.46 8.50 -2.75
N ASN A 278 27.27 7.56 -3.67
CA ASN A 278 28.36 6.96 -4.46
C ASN A 278 28.04 6.82 -5.95
N GLY A 279 26.83 7.17 -6.40
CA GLY A 279 26.41 7.13 -7.80
C GLY A 279 26.13 5.72 -8.35
N ALA A 280 26.21 4.66 -7.54
CA ALA A 280 25.99 3.31 -8.00
C ALA A 280 24.51 3.07 -8.36
N SER A 281 24.26 2.55 -9.56
CA SER A 281 22.91 2.14 -9.96
C SER A 281 22.39 0.99 -9.11
N ALA A 282 21.06 0.82 -9.06
CA ALA A 282 20.42 -0.29 -8.36
C ALA A 282 21.02 -1.65 -8.74
N TYR A 283 21.18 -1.92 -10.04
CA TYR A 283 21.76 -3.17 -10.52
C TYR A 283 23.26 -3.29 -10.29
N HIS A 284 24.01 -2.19 -10.22
CA HIS A 284 25.41 -2.26 -9.80
C HIS A 284 25.51 -2.80 -8.35
N ARG A 285 24.65 -2.33 -7.44
CA ARG A 285 24.62 -2.80 -6.05
C ARG A 285 24.25 -4.29 -5.95
N VAL A 286 23.28 -4.75 -6.74
CA VAL A 286 22.89 -6.18 -6.83
C VAL A 286 24.06 -7.03 -7.33
N LYS A 287 24.67 -6.65 -8.46
CA LYS A 287 25.82 -7.37 -9.02
C LYS A 287 26.97 -7.45 -8.03
N LYS A 288 27.26 -6.35 -7.32
CA LYS A 288 28.26 -6.35 -6.24
C LYS A 288 27.94 -7.40 -5.18
N PHE A 289 26.70 -7.44 -4.68
CA PHE A 289 26.29 -8.46 -3.71
C PHE A 289 26.50 -9.88 -4.23
N PHE A 290 26.06 -10.19 -5.45
CA PHE A 290 26.24 -11.53 -5.99
C PHE A 290 27.71 -11.90 -6.17
N ARG A 291 28.54 -10.98 -6.65
CA ARG A 291 30.00 -11.19 -6.78
C ARG A 291 30.66 -11.53 -5.44
N ASP A 292 30.31 -10.77 -4.40
CA ASP A 292 30.87 -10.93 -3.05
C ASP A 292 30.48 -12.27 -2.42
N HIS A 293 29.34 -12.85 -2.83
CA HIS A 293 28.81 -14.10 -2.27
C HIS A 293 28.96 -15.30 -3.22
N TYR A 294 29.37 -15.11 -4.47
CA TYR A 294 29.31 -16.15 -5.51
C TYR A 294 30.00 -17.46 -5.11
N ARG A 295 31.20 -17.37 -4.54
CA ARG A 295 32.00 -18.55 -4.17
C ARG A 295 31.51 -19.25 -2.90
N ASN A 296 30.93 -18.49 -1.97
CA ASN A 296 30.47 -19.01 -0.68
C ASN A 296 29.00 -19.47 -0.73
N GLY A 297 28.25 -19.02 -1.74
CA GLY A 297 26.82 -19.23 -1.86
C GLY A 297 26.00 -18.41 -0.88
N ILE A 298 24.68 -18.52 -1.01
CA ILE A 298 23.69 -18.07 -0.04
C ILE A 298 22.69 -19.21 0.20
N PRO A 299 21.98 -19.24 1.34
CA PRO A 299 21.07 -20.34 1.66
C PRO A 299 19.77 -20.33 0.82
N ASP A 300 19.44 -19.20 0.19
CA ASP A 300 18.12 -19.00 -0.43
C ASP A 300 18.00 -19.63 -1.83
N TYR A 301 19.08 -19.60 -2.62
CA TYR A 301 19.12 -20.09 -4.00
C TYR A 301 20.55 -20.15 -4.54
N ASP A 302 20.75 -20.89 -5.64
CA ASP A 302 22.00 -20.88 -6.40
C ASP A 302 22.15 -19.54 -7.14
N ILE A 303 23.19 -18.77 -6.81
CA ILE A 303 23.47 -17.46 -7.39
C ILE A 303 23.70 -17.56 -8.91
N SER A 304 24.25 -18.68 -9.41
CA SER A 304 24.58 -18.86 -10.83
C SER A 304 23.34 -18.82 -11.74
N GLU A 305 22.15 -19.08 -11.21
CA GLU A 305 20.89 -18.95 -11.95
C GLU A 305 20.47 -17.49 -12.17
N TYR A 306 20.97 -16.57 -11.35
CA TYR A 306 20.57 -15.16 -11.31
C TYR A 306 21.68 -14.20 -11.74
N TYR A 307 22.93 -14.64 -11.72
CA TYR A 307 24.09 -13.83 -12.02
C TYR A 307 25.20 -14.66 -12.68
N ASN A 308 25.68 -14.17 -13.82
CA ASN A 308 26.86 -14.71 -14.49
C ASN A 308 28.12 -14.03 -13.95
N TYR A 309 28.94 -14.79 -13.22
CA TYR A 309 30.17 -14.29 -12.61
C TYR A 309 31.27 -13.95 -13.62
N GLU A 310 31.31 -14.65 -14.76
CA GLU A 310 32.35 -14.44 -15.79
C GLU A 310 32.11 -13.15 -16.58
N THR A 311 30.84 -12.87 -16.92
CA THR A 311 30.48 -11.67 -17.71
C THR A 311 30.08 -10.48 -16.84
N ASP A 312 29.90 -10.66 -15.53
CA ASP A 312 29.34 -9.66 -14.61
C ASP A 312 27.96 -9.15 -15.07
N GLU A 313 27.07 -10.08 -15.41
CA GLU A 313 25.73 -9.79 -15.91
C GLU A 313 24.65 -10.48 -15.06
N LEU A 314 23.54 -9.78 -14.88
CA LEU A 314 22.33 -10.37 -14.29
C LEU A 314 21.61 -11.19 -15.36
N THR A 315 21.15 -12.38 -15.01
CA THR A 315 20.50 -13.28 -15.98
C THR A 315 19.08 -12.81 -16.31
N ALA A 316 18.51 -13.37 -17.38
CA ALA A 316 17.10 -13.15 -17.70
C ALA A 316 16.18 -13.57 -16.55
N LYS A 317 16.52 -14.64 -15.83
CA LYS A 317 15.78 -15.11 -14.65
C LYS A 317 15.73 -14.06 -13.55
N PHE A 318 16.85 -13.37 -13.29
CA PHE A 318 16.86 -12.27 -12.33
C PHE A 318 15.92 -11.14 -12.77
N MET A 319 16.00 -10.71 -14.02
CA MET A 319 15.15 -9.61 -14.52
C MET A 319 13.66 -9.95 -14.47
N ASP A 320 13.29 -11.19 -14.80
CA ASP A 320 11.89 -11.64 -14.72
C ASP A 320 11.37 -11.65 -13.27
N ASN A 321 12.22 -12.02 -12.31
CA ASN A 321 11.88 -11.95 -10.89
C ASN A 321 11.85 -10.51 -10.37
N ASP A 322 12.73 -9.62 -10.84
CA ASP A 322 12.70 -8.20 -10.48
C ASP A 322 11.39 -7.54 -10.93
N ARG A 323 10.92 -7.84 -12.15
CA ARG A 323 9.62 -7.37 -12.63
C ARG A 323 8.45 -7.93 -11.80
N ALA A 324 8.45 -9.22 -11.47
CA ALA A 324 7.41 -9.82 -10.63
C ALA A 324 7.45 -9.29 -9.18
N MET A 325 8.62 -8.98 -8.63
CA MET A 325 8.76 -8.30 -7.34
C MET A 325 8.05 -6.94 -7.36
N ARG A 326 8.20 -6.15 -8.42
CA ARG A 326 7.53 -4.84 -8.54
C ARG A 326 6.01 -4.97 -8.60
N GLU A 327 5.51 -6.07 -9.14
CA GLU A 327 4.07 -6.36 -9.12
C GLU A 327 3.57 -6.64 -7.70
N SER A 328 4.43 -7.16 -6.82
CA SER A 328 4.05 -7.40 -5.43
C SER A 328 3.87 -6.13 -4.61
N GLY A 329 4.48 -5.01 -5.04
CA GLY A 329 4.56 -3.75 -4.29
C GLY A 329 5.61 -3.75 -3.16
N PHE A 330 6.35 -4.85 -2.98
CA PHE A 330 7.40 -5.00 -1.96
C PHE A 330 8.81 -4.96 -2.57
N ASP A 331 9.05 -4.04 -3.49
CA ASP A 331 10.31 -3.80 -4.18
C ASP A 331 11.21 -2.85 -3.39
N THR A 332 12.22 -3.28 -2.63
CA THR A 332 12.66 -4.66 -2.42
C THR A 332 12.73 -5.04 -0.95
N SER A 333 12.75 -6.35 -0.71
CA SER A 333 12.92 -7.04 0.58
C SER A 333 13.63 -8.38 0.35
N ARG A 334 13.92 -9.10 1.45
CA ARG A 334 14.44 -10.48 1.44
C ARG A 334 13.41 -11.57 1.61
N ARG A 335 12.12 -11.25 1.45
CA ARG A 335 11.00 -12.16 1.65
C ARG A 335 11.11 -13.43 0.81
N PHE A 336 11.61 -13.32 -0.42
CA PHE A 336 11.87 -14.43 -1.34
C PHE A 336 13.37 -14.62 -1.59
N GLY A 337 14.19 -14.43 -0.55
CA GLY A 337 15.64 -14.33 -0.62
C GLY A 337 16.11 -12.93 -1.05
N PRO A 338 17.43 -12.65 -1.06
CA PRO A 338 17.96 -11.34 -1.43
C PRO A 338 17.32 -10.79 -2.72
N PHE A 339 16.87 -9.54 -2.66
CA PHE A 339 16.21 -8.81 -3.76
C PHE A 339 14.86 -9.37 -4.21
N ASN A 340 14.27 -10.30 -3.46
CA ASN A 340 13.15 -11.12 -3.91
C ASN A 340 13.44 -11.87 -5.23
N ALA A 341 14.71 -12.20 -5.50
CA ALA A 341 15.12 -12.79 -6.77
C ALA A 341 14.47 -14.16 -7.04
N LYS A 342 13.83 -14.79 -6.06
CA LYS A 342 13.12 -16.08 -6.22
C LYS A 342 11.59 -15.95 -6.26
N ILE A 343 11.01 -14.74 -6.28
CA ILE A 343 9.56 -14.52 -6.12
C ILE A 343 8.66 -15.33 -7.06
N LEU A 344 9.12 -15.63 -8.28
CA LEU A 344 8.36 -16.42 -9.24
C LEU A 344 8.07 -17.86 -8.78
N ASP A 345 8.84 -18.39 -7.84
CA ASP A 345 8.69 -19.76 -7.32
C ASP A 345 7.68 -19.83 -6.17
N PHE A 346 7.06 -18.71 -5.79
CA PHE A 346 6.21 -18.62 -4.61
C PHE A 346 4.73 -18.44 -4.92
N ASN A 347 3.88 -19.03 -4.08
CA ASN A 347 2.49 -18.65 -3.89
C ASN A 347 2.36 -17.78 -2.63
N PRO A 348 2.31 -16.44 -2.79
CA PRO A 348 2.37 -15.54 -1.65
C PRO A 348 1.04 -15.49 -0.89
N VAL A 349 1.09 -15.45 0.45
CA VAL A 349 -0.12 -15.36 1.28
C VAL A 349 -0.88 -14.06 1.01
N CYS A 350 -0.19 -12.97 0.71
CA CYS A 350 -0.80 -11.67 0.46
C CYS A 350 -1.76 -11.70 -0.73
N LEU A 351 -1.25 -12.09 -1.91
CA LEU A 351 -2.03 -12.16 -3.14
C LEU A 351 -3.22 -13.10 -2.98
N ASN A 352 -2.99 -14.31 -2.45
CA ASN A 352 -4.04 -15.31 -2.34
C ASN A 352 -5.11 -14.93 -1.31
N SER A 353 -4.76 -14.24 -0.22
CA SER A 353 -5.75 -13.69 0.72
C SER A 353 -6.64 -12.63 0.06
N LEU A 354 -6.06 -11.75 -0.78
CA LEU A 354 -6.84 -10.74 -1.50
C LEU A 354 -7.72 -11.36 -2.60
N LEU A 355 -7.27 -12.41 -3.27
CA LEU A 355 -8.12 -13.15 -4.20
C LEU A 355 -9.26 -13.88 -3.51
N TYR A 356 -9.03 -14.40 -2.29
CA TYR A 356 -10.10 -14.94 -1.45
C TYR A 356 -11.15 -13.87 -1.12
N LEU A 357 -10.69 -12.67 -0.73
CA LEU A 357 -11.58 -11.54 -0.47
C LEU A 357 -12.35 -11.16 -1.74
N MET A 358 -11.66 -11.08 -2.89
CA MET A 358 -12.26 -10.76 -4.17
C MET A 358 -13.39 -11.74 -4.53
N GLU A 359 -13.13 -13.04 -4.43
CA GLU A 359 -14.14 -14.09 -4.69
C GLU A 359 -15.32 -13.98 -3.72
N LYS A 360 -15.05 -13.82 -2.42
CA LYS A 360 -16.10 -13.68 -1.40
C LYS A 360 -16.97 -12.44 -1.67
N GLU A 361 -16.36 -11.29 -1.93
CA GLU A 361 -17.06 -10.04 -2.14
C GLU A 361 -17.76 -9.97 -3.50
N MET A 362 -17.23 -10.62 -4.55
CA MET A 362 -17.97 -10.78 -5.80
C MET A 362 -19.26 -11.55 -5.58
N SER A 363 -19.24 -12.64 -4.80
CA SER A 363 -20.47 -13.37 -4.41
C SER A 363 -21.49 -12.45 -3.72
N GLU A 364 -21.04 -11.64 -2.76
CA GLU A 364 -21.90 -10.67 -2.05
C GLU A 364 -22.47 -9.61 -3.00
N LEU A 365 -21.62 -9.02 -3.86
CA LEU A 365 -22.00 -7.99 -4.82
C LEU A 365 -22.97 -8.51 -5.90
N TYR A 366 -22.88 -9.77 -6.31
CA TYR A 366 -23.90 -10.38 -7.17
C TYR A 366 -25.26 -10.46 -6.48
N GLY A 367 -25.30 -10.57 -5.15
CA GLY A 367 -26.53 -10.51 -4.35
C GLY A 367 -27.18 -9.13 -4.30
N GLU A 368 -26.46 -8.06 -4.63
CA GLU A 368 -26.99 -6.69 -4.70
C GLU A 368 -27.63 -6.35 -6.05
N LEU A 369 -27.47 -7.23 -7.06
CA LEU A 369 -28.05 -7.03 -8.39
C LEU A 369 -29.48 -7.55 -8.46
N LYS A 370 -30.32 -6.81 -9.20
CA LYS A 370 -31.67 -7.26 -9.60
C LYS A 370 -31.62 -7.88 -10.99
N PRO A 371 -32.50 -8.85 -11.32
CA PRO A 371 -32.58 -9.43 -12.67
C PRO A 371 -32.75 -8.38 -13.78
N TRP A 372 -32.21 -8.66 -14.96
CA TRP A 372 -32.42 -7.85 -16.16
C TRP A 372 -32.47 -8.73 -17.42
N ARG A 373 -32.77 -8.12 -18.58
CA ARG A 373 -33.00 -8.82 -19.87
C ARG A 373 -32.00 -9.94 -20.22
N ARG A 374 -30.73 -9.85 -19.78
CA ARG A 374 -29.66 -10.83 -20.10
C ARG A 374 -29.18 -11.66 -18.90
N MET A 375 -29.80 -11.50 -17.73
CA MET A 375 -29.40 -12.20 -16.51
C MET A 375 -30.65 -12.41 -15.65
N SER A 376 -31.13 -13.66 -15.60
CA SER A 376 -32.27 -14.04 -14.77
C SER A 376 -31.88 -14.12 -13.28
N GLU A 377 -32.87 -14.22 -12.40
CA GLU A 377 -32.64 -14.50 -10.97
C GLU A 377 -31.81 -15.77 -10.78
N THR A 378 -32.11 -16.83 -11.53
CA THR A 378 -31.38 -18.09 -11.50
C THR A 378 -29.91 -17.91 -11.91
N ASP A 379 -29.63 -17.06 -12.89
CA ASP A 379 -28.24 -16.76 -13.31
C ASP A 379 -27.48 -15.99 -12.23
N LEU A 380 -28.12 -15.02 -11.57
CA LEU A 380 -27.53 -14.27 -10.46
C LEU A 380 -27.21 -15.18 -9.27
N VAL A 381 -28.15 -16.05 -8.90
CA VAL A 381 -27.92 -17.07 -7.85
C VAL A 381 -26.76 -17.98 -8.24
N ARG A 382 -26.68 -18.42 -9.49
CA ARG A 382 -25.56 -19.24 -9.99
C ARG A 382 -24.22 -18.52 -9.81
N ARG A 383 -24.13 -17.23 -10.21
CA ARG A 383 -22.90 -16.44 -10.05
C ARG A 383 -22.51 -16.25 -8.59
N ARG A 384 -23.48 -15.95 -7.71
CA ARG A 384 -23.25 -15.88 -6.27
C ARG A 384 -22.64 -17.18 -5.73
N MET A 385 -23.26 -18.32 -6.06
CA MET A 385 -22.80 -19.63 -5.58
C MET A 385 -21.45 -20.03 -6.17
N GLU A 386 -21.18 -19.67 -7.43
CA GLU A 386 -19.89 -19.89 -8.09
C GLU A 386 -18.75 -19.20 -7.34
N TYR A 387 -18.85 -17.89 -7.11
CA TYR A 387 -17.80 -17.13 -6.42
C TYR A 387 -17.68 -17.50 -4.94
N LEU A 388 -18.78 -17.86 -4.28
CA LEU A 388 -18.74 -18.39 -2.92
C LEU A 388 -17.98 -19.73 -2.85
N ARG A 389 -18.17 -20.61 -3.84
CA ARG A 389 -17.43 -21.87 -3.95
C ARG A 389 -15.94 -21.60 -4.17
N LEU A 390 -15.58 -20.70 -5.09
CA LEU A 390 -14.18 -20.33 -5.36
C LEU A 390 -13.49 -19.79 -4.10
N ALA A 391 -14.14 -18.90 -3.35
CA ALA A 391 -13.60 -18.38 -2.09
C ALA A 391 -13.36 -19.49 -1.06
N ARG A 392 -14.30 -20.45 -0.93
CA ARG A 392 -14.13 -21.60 -0.02
C ARG A 392 -12.97 -22.49 -0.44
N GLU A 393 -12.86 -22.80 -1.72
CA GLU A 393 -11.76 -23.60 -2.28
C GLU A 393 -10.42 -22.92 -2.05
N ARG A 394 -10.30 -21.62 -2.35
CA ARG A 394 -9.06 -20.86 -2.11
C ARG A 394 -8.70 -20.81 -0.64
N ARG A 395 -9.67 -20.65 0.26
CA ARG A 395 -9.42 -20.72 1.71
C ARG A 395 -8.80 -22.07 2.09
N VAL A 396 -9.33 -23.19 1.59
CA VAL A 396 -8.74 -24.52 1.84
C VAL A 396 -7.30 -24.59 1.36
N LEU A 397 -6.99 -24.05 0.17
CA LEU A 397 -5.64 -24.03 -0.38
C LEU A 397 -4.68 -23.15 0.45
N ILE A 398 -5.12 -21.99 0.91
CA ILE A 398 -4.31 -21.10 1.77
C ILE A 398 -4.03 -21.77 3.12
N GLN A 399 -5.02 -22.44 3.72
CA GLN A 399 -4.82 -23.19 4.96
C GLN A 399 -3.86 -24.37 4.77
N ARG A 400 -3.85 -24.98 3.57
CA ARG A 400 -2.92 -26.06 3.26
C ARG A 400 -1.49 -25.56 3.05
N TYR A 401 -1.31 -24.55 2.20
CA TYR A 401 0.01 -24.17 1.71
C TYR A 401 0.65 -23.05 2.53
N ASN A 402 -0.12 -22.07 3.02
CA ASN A 402 0.43 -20.90 3.68
C ASN A 402 0.35 -20.95 5.21
N TRP A 403 -0.67 -21.57 5.80
CA TRP A 403 -0.79 -21.67 7.26
C TRP A 403 0.19 -22.68 7.85
N ASP A 404 0.94 -22.27 8.86
CA ASP A 404 1.82 -23.13 9.63
C ASP A 404 1.29 -23.39 11.04
N GLU A 405 0.88 -24.63 11.29
CA GLU A 405 0.23 -25.04 12.53
C GLU A 405 1.17 -25.05 13.73
N GLU A 406 2.48 -25.20 13.56
CA GLU A 406 3.43 -25.19 14.67
C GLU A 406 3.75 -23.76 15.07
N ARG A 407 4.09 -22.93 14.08
CA ARG A 407 4.51 -21.54 14.28
C ARG A 407 3.34 -20.59 14.52
N GLY A 408 2.12 -20.98 14.15
CA GLY A 408 0.92 -20.14 14.34
C GLY A 408 0.92 -18.89 13.46
N LEU A 409 1.54 -18.98 12.28
CA LEU A 409 1.74 -17.88 11.34
C LEU A 409 1.41 -18.33 9.91
N TYR A 410 1.14 -17.34 9.05
CA TYR A 410 1.05 -17.59 7.63
C TYR A 410 2.36 -17.22 6.93
N PHE A 411 2.90 -18.16 6.15
CA PHE A 411 4.11 -17.99 5.35
C PHE A 411 3.81 -18.13 3.87
N ASP A 412 4.70 -17.58 3.04
CA ASP A 412 4.65 -17.82 1.60
C ASP A 412 5.12 -19.25 1.29
N TYR A 413 4.49 -19.87 0.30
CA TYR A 413 4.78 -21.26 -0.07
C TYR A 413 5.63 -21.29 -1.33
N ASP A 414 6.84 -21.83 -1.24
CA ASP A 414 7.68 -22.14 -2.39
C ASP A 414 7.15 -23.42 -3.02
N TYR A 415 6.50 -23.32 -4.18
CA TYR A 415 5.91 -24.48 -4.83
C TYR A 415 6.94 -25.34 -5.58
N VAL A 416 8.15 -24.80 -5.80
CA VAL A 416 9.26 -25.50 -6.46
C VAL A 416 9.98 -26.39 -5.45
N SER A 417 10.34 -25.84 -4.28
CA SER A 417 10.94 -26.63 -3.19
C SER A 417 9.90 -27.35 -2.30
N GLN A 418 8.61 -27.07 -2.51
CA GLN A 418 7.48 -27.64 -1.76
C GLN A 418 7.54 -27.37 -0.26
N ALA A 419 7.99 -26.19 0.12
CA ALA A 419 8.19 -25.79 1.51
C ALA A 419 7.67 -24.37 1.78
N ARG A 420 7.26 -24.11 3.02
CA ARG A 420 6.97 -22.74 3.47
C ARG A 420 8.28 -22.01 3.72
N ARG A 421 8.39 -20.76 3.25
CA ARG A 421 9.52 -19.90 3.58
C ARG A 421 9.33 -19.34 4.98
N GLU A 422 10.19 -19.77 5.89
CA GLU A 422 10.24 -19.24 7.26
C GLU A 422 10.83 -17.82 7.27
N TYR A 423 10.04 -16.85 6.83
CA TYR A 423 10.37 -15.43 6.86
C TYR A 423 9.15 -14.67 7.39
N VAL A 424 9.20 -14.25 8.66
CA VAL A 424 8.08 -13.56 9.29
C VAL A 424 7.94 -12.17 8.67
N PHE A 425 6.82 -11.96 7.97
CA PHE A 425 6.54 -10.76 7.20
C PHE A 425 5.15 -10.21 7.55
N GLY A 426 4.98 -8.88 7.50
CA GLY A 426 3.75 -8.20 7.94
C GLY A 426 2.49 -8.60 7.18
N THR A 427 2.62 -9.25 6.01
CA THR A 427 1.48 -9.79 5.25
C THR A 427 0.82 -10.99 5.92
N THR A 428 1.39 -11.57 7.00
CA THR A 428 0.71 -12.58 7.83
C THR A 428 -0.59 -12.08 8.45
N PHE A 429 -0.81 -10.76 8.50
CA PHE A 429 -2.06 -10.16 8.97
C PHE A 429 -3.15 -10.05 7.89
N LEU A 430 -2.84 -10.27 6.60
CA LEU A 430 -3.86 -10.22 5.54
C LEU A 430 -4.96 -11.28 5.69
N PRO A 431 -4.66 -12.54 6.07
CA PRO A 431 -5.70 -13.52 6.44
C PRO A 431 -6.66 -13.02 7.53
N LEU A 432 -6.19 -12.22 8.49
CA LEU A 432 -7.05 -11.59 9.49
C LEU A 432 -7.85 -10.44 8.85
N TRP A 433 -7.20 -9.53 8.14
CA TRP A 433 -7.86 -8.38 7.51
C TRP A 433 -9.01 -8.79 6.55
N THR A 434 -8.77 -9.84 5.75
CA THR A 434 -9.74 -10.41 4.80
C THR A 434 -10.83 -11.25 5.45
N GLY A 435 -10.67 -11.62 6.73
CA GLY A 435 -11.59 -12.51 7.45
C GLY A 435 -11.48 -13.97 7.03
N LEU A 436 -10.32 -14.38 6.51
CA LEU A 436 -10.02 -15.77 6.12
C LEU A 436 -9.72 -16.66 7.32
N ALA A 437 -8.98 -16.13 8.29
CA ALA A 437 -8.57 -16.87 9.49
C ALA A 437 -9.77 -17.22 10.38
N ASP A 438 -9.66 -18.25 11.21
CA ASP A 438 -10.58 -18.42 12.35
C ASP A 438 -10.08 -17.66 13.60
N GLN A 439 -10.85 -17.73 14.69
CA GLN A 439 -10.57 -17.00 15.92
C GLN A 439 -9.26 -17.45 16.60
N GLU A 440 -8.95 -18.75 16.58
CA GLU A 440 -7.73 -19.27 17.20
C GLU A 440 -6.51 -18.94 16.35
N GLN A 441 -6.61 -19.09 15.02
CA GLN A 441 -5.58 -18.63 14.10
C GLN A 441 -5.30 -17.14 14.28
N ALA A 442 -6.33 -16.30 14.42
CA ALA A 442 -6.15 -14.88 14.66
C ALA A 442 -5.42 -14.58 15.98
N ARG A 443 -5.78 -15.30 17.07
CA ARG A 443 -5.09 -15.19 18.37
C ARG A 443 -3.62 -15.58 18.26
N ARG A 444 -3.31 -16.68 17.57
CA ARG A 444 -1.94 -17.17 17.37
C ARG A 444 -1.11 -16.24 16.49
N VAL A 445 -1.68 -15.72 15.40
CA VAL A 445 -1.01 -14.71 14.57
C VAL A 445 -0.73 -13.47 15.40
N ALA A 446 -1.70 -12.98 16.17
CA ALA A 446 -1.50 -11.82 17.02
C ALA A 446 -0.38 -12.03 18.05
N GLU A 447 -0.36 -13.18 18.73
CA GLU A 447 0.69 -13.50 19.70
C GLU A 447 2.07 -13.56 19.04
N ARG A 448 2.21 -14.36 17.98
CA ARG A 448 3.52 -14.70 17.38
C ARG A 448 4.05 -13.64 16.43
N ALA A 449 3.18 -13.00 15.66
CA ALA A 449 3.62 -11.98 14.71
C ALA A 449 3.99 -10.68 15.43
N LEU A 450 3.24 -10.28 16.46
CA LEU A 450 3.59 -9.07 17.22
C LEU A 450 4.88 -9.25 18.02
N GLU A 451 5.13 -10.43 18.59
CA GLU A 451 6.42 -10.74 19.22
C GLU A 451 7.60 -10.52 18.26
N ALA A 452 7.44 -10.88 16.98
CA ALA A 452 8.49 -10.76 15.98
C ALA A 452 8.59 -9.38 15.30
N LEU A 453 7.45 -8.70 15.11
CA LEU A 453 7.32 -7.55 14.21
C LEU A 453 6.97 -6.23 14.92
N GLU A 454 6.44 -6.26 16.15
CA GLU A 454 6.09 -5.03 16.85
C GLU A 454 7.36 -4.32 17.34
N ILE A 455 7.53 -3.06 16.92
CA ILE A 455 8.64 -2.17 17.26
C ILE A 455 8.08 -0.80 17.67
N PRO A 456 8.88 0.10 18.28
CA PRO A 456 8.34 1.32 18.89
C PRO A 456 7.43 2.18 18.00
N GLY A 457 7.66 2.20 16.68
CA GLY A 457 6.87 2.92 15.69
C GLY A 457 5.64 2.19 15.14
N GLY A 458 5.34 0.98 15.62
CA GLY A 458 4.25 0.12 15.11
C GLY A 458 4.77 -1.21 14.60
N LEU A 459 4.20 -1.72 13.51
CA LEU A 459 4.57 -3.00 12.93
C LEU A 459 5.69 -2.83 11.88
N SER A 460 6.85 -3.44 12.10
CA SER A 460 7.90 -3.52 11.08
C SER A 460 7.48 -4.43 9.93
N THR A 461 8.04 -4.18 8.74
CA THR A 461 7.71 -4.98 7.55
C THR A 461 8.08 -6.45 7.70
N SER A 462 9.23 -6.75 8.30
CA SER A 462 9.69 -8.11 8.60
C SER A 462 10.36 -8.19 9.96
N ALA A 463 10.76 -9.39 10.37
CA ALA A 463 11.50 -9.61 11.60
C ALA A 463 13.02 -9.40 11.46
N THR A 464 13.53 -9.19 10.24
CA THR A 464 14.97 -9.26 9.94
C THR A 464 15.53 -7.90 9.55
N VAL A 465 16.68 -7.52 10.13
CA VAL A 465 17.40 -6.28 9.77
C VAL A 465 18.46 -6.59 8.72
N VAL A 466 18.18 -6.20 7.47
CA VAL A 466 19.01 -6.56 6.32
C VAL A 466 19.42 -5.38 5.44
N GLY A 467 18.76 -4.22 5.62
CA GLY A 467 19.03 -2.98 4.88
C GLY A 467 18.18 -2.80 3.62
N ASP A 468 17.10 -3.58 3.46
CA ASP A 468 16.15 -3.45 2.36
C ASP A 468 14.96 -2.59 2.81
N GLN A 469 14.36 -1.81 1.91
CA GLN A 469 13.31 -0.85 2.30
C GLN A 469 12.01 -1.49 2.81
N TRP A 470 11.70 -2.70 2.35
CA TRP A 470 10.58 -3.51 2.84
C TRP A 470 11.06 -4.58 3.84
N ASP A 471 11.96 -4.21 4.75
CA ASP A 471 12.40 -5.04 5.87
C ASP A 471 12.58 -4.21 7.15
N LYS A 472 12.83 -4.86 8.29
CA LYS A 472 13.11 -4.16 9.56
C LYS A 472 14.32 -3.24 9.39
N PRO A 473 14.29 -1.98 9.91
CA PRO A 473 13.34 -1.41 10.87
C PRO A 473 12.16 -0.64 10.27
N TYR A 474 11.94 -0.72 8.96
CA TYR A 474 11.00 0.18 8.30
C TYR A 474 9.54 -0.21 8.55
N VAL A 475 8.73 0.83 8.71
CA VAL A 475 7.29 0.78 8.94
C VAL A 475 6.60 1.48 7.78
N TRP A 476 5.66 0.76 7.16
CA TRP A 476 4.88 1.23 6.03
C TRP A 476 3.40 1.23 6.40
N ALA A 477 2.71 2.31 6.03
CA ALA A 477 1.32 2.52 6.42
C ALA A 477 0.40 1.33 6.01
N PRO A 478 0.44 0.79 4.78
CA PRO A 478 -0.40 -0.34 4.37
C PRO A 478 -0.39 -1.54 5.33
N LEU A 479 0.79 -1.94 5.83
CA LEU A 479 0.94 -3.09 6.73
C LEU A 479 0.33 -2.81 8.10
N GLN A 480 0.32 -1.55 8.54
CA GLN A 480 -0.36 -1.15 9.77
C GLN A 480 -1.85 -1.37 9.65
N LEU A 481 -2.46 -0.99 8.51
CA LEU A 481 -3.90 -1.21 8.29
C LEU A 481 -4.23 -2.70 8.40
N PHE A 482 -3.46 -3.57 7.74
CA PHE A 482 -3.75 -5.00 7.75
C PHE A 482 -3.67 -5.57 9.16
N ALA A 483 -2.68 -5.19 9.95
CA ALA A 483 -2.57 -5.62 11.34
C ALA A 483 -3.67 -5.03 12.22
N VAL A 484 -3.85 -3.71 12.24
CA VAL A 484 -4.81 -3.04 13.12
C VAL A 484 -6.25 -3.47 12.81
N ASP A 485 -6.70 -3.35 11.56
CA ASP A 485 -8.07 -3.72 11.19
C ASP A 485 -8.26 -5.24 11.22
N GLY A 486 -7.23 -6.01 10.90
CA GLY A 486 -7.23 -7.47 11.03
C GLY A 486 -7.43 -7.90 12.48
N LEU A 487 -6.66 -7.37 13.42
CA LEU A 487 -6.79 -7.65 14.85
C LEU A 487 -8.18 -7.22 15.37
N ARG A 488 -8.66 -6.03 14.99
CA ARG A 488 -10.00 -5.55 15.39
C ARG A 488 -11.12 -6.46 14.89
N ARG A 489 -11.01 -7.04 13.70
CA ARG A 489 -12.02 -7.97 13.15
C ARG A 489 -12.27 -9.16 14.08
N TYR A 490 -11.26 -9.58 14.84
CA TYR A 490 -11.33 -10.72 15.77
C TYR A 490 -11.40 -10.29 17.24
N GLY A 491 -11.78 -9.04 17.53
CA GLY A 491 -11.96 -8.53 18.89
C GLY A 491 -10.65 -8.25 19.66
N LEU A 492 -9.49 -8.30 18.99
CA LEU A 492 -8.18 -8.06 19.61
C LEU A 492 -7.89 -6.55 19.66
N HIS A 493 -8.75 -5.81 20.36
CA HIS A 493 -8.73 -4.35 20.38
C HIS A 493 -7.51 -3.75 21.08
N THR A 494 -7.00 -4.39 22.13
CA THR A 494 -5.84 -3.90 22.89
C THR A 494 -4.58 -3.78 22.03
N PRO A 495 -4.06 -4.85 21.40
CA PRO A 495 -2.90 -4.72 20.52
C PRO A 495 -3.20 -3.85 19.28
N ALA A 496 -4.43 -3.88 18.76
CA ALA A 496 -4.80 -3.03 17.62
C ALA A 496 -4.72 -1.52 17.96
N ASN A 497 -5.24 -1.11 19.12
CA ASN A 497 -5.16 0.27 19.59
C ASN A 497 -3.69 0.69 19.80
N ARG A 498 -2.86 -0.19 20.39
CA ARG A 498 -1.44 0.10 20.64
C ARG A 498 -0.66 0.33 19.34
N LEU A 499 -0.82 -0.56 18.35
CA LEU A 499 -0.19 -0.39 17.03
C LEU A 499 -0.63 0.89 16.34
N ALA A 500 -1.94 1.18 16.34
CA ALA A 500 -2.50 2.39 15.76
C ALA A 500 -1.92 3.65 16.41
N ALA A 501 -1.82 3.68 17.75
CA ALA A 501 -1.26 4.79 18.50
C ALA A 501 0.25 4.95 18.28
N ASN A 502 1.02 3.86 18.25
CA ASN A 502 2.46 3.89 18.03
C ASN A 502 2.83 4.40 16.64
N PHE A 503 2.08 3.99 15.61
CA PHE A 503 2.23 4.52 14.26
C PHE A 503 1.81 5.99 14.19
N ALA A 504 0.62 6.35 14.66
CA ALA A 504 0.13 7.72 14.59
C ALA A 504 1.01 8.70 15.39
N SER A 505 1.45 8.34 16.59
CA SER A 505 2.36 9.17 17.39
C SER A 505 3.73 9.36 16.73
N MET A 506 4.26 8.34 16.04
CA MET A 506 5.50 8.45 15.26
C MET A 506 5.33 9.41 14.08
N VAL A 507 4.23 9.28 13.34
CA VAL A 507 3.91 10.17 12.22
C VAL A 507 3.74 11.62 12.70
N LEU A 508 3.04 11.83 13.83
CA LEU A 508 2.90 13.15 14.44
C LEU A 508 4.26 13.72 14.86
N LYS A 509 5.10 12.93 15.54
CA LYS A 509 6.46 13.33 15.96
C LYS A 509 7.31 13.75 14.77
N SER A 510 7.33 12.95 13.70
CA SER A 510 8.07 13.28 12.48
C SER A 510 7.54 14.54 11.81
N TRP A 511 6.21 14.69 11.69
CA TRP A 511 5.59 15.90 11.12
C TRP A 511 5.88 17.16 11.93
N ILE A 512 5.92 17.10 13.27
CA ILE A 512 6.29 18.24 14.12
C ILE A 512 7.71 18.75 13.78
N VAL A 513 8.62 17.84 13.45
CA VAL A 513 10.01 18.17 13.12
C VAL A 513 10.17 18.59 11.66
N SER A 514 9.53 17.90 10.72
CA SER A 514 9.80 18.05 9.28
C SER A 514 8.73 18.83 8.50
N GLY A 515 7.54 19.03 9.07
CA GLY A 515 6.37 19.59 8.37
C GLY A 515 5.79 18.71 7.26
N GLN A 516 6.25 17.46 7.15
CA GLN A 516 5.92 16.54 6.05
C GLN A 516 5.43 15.20 6.56
N LEU A 517 4.64 14.54 5.72
CA LEU A 517 4.23 13.14 5.88
C LEU A 517 4.95 12.31 4.83
N TRP A 518 5.58 11.22 5.24
CA TRP A 518 6.52 10.48 4.43
C TRP A 518 5.94 9.16 3.92
N GLU A 519 6.55 8.63 2.87
CA GLU A 519 6.28 7.31 2.29
C GLU A 519 6.45 6.20 3.34
N LYS A 520 7.58 6.23 4.06
CA LYS A 520 8.03 5.21 5.03
C LYS A 520 8.76 5.85 6.21
N TYR A 521 8.87 5.10 7.32
CA TYR A 521 9.47 5.56 8.57
C TYR A 521 10.41 4.50 9.16
N ASP A 522 11.47 4.92 9.86
CA ASP A 522 12.25 4.04 10.74
C ASP A 522 11.49 3.87 12.06
N GLY A 523 10.92 2.69 12.27
CA GLY A 523 10.09 2.42 13.44
C GLY A 523 10.87 2.24 14.74
N ILE A 524 12.20 2.10 14.70
CA ILE A 524 13.02 2.03 15.92
C ILE A 524 13.37 3.44 16.37
N LYS A 525 13.83 4.29 15.44
CA LYS A 525 14.16 5.70 15.72
C LYS A 525 12.91 6.56 15.89
N ARG A 526 11.78 6.10 15.35
CA ARG A 526 10.49 6.81 15.30
C ARG A 526 10.62 8.15 14.55
N ASP A 527 11.28 8.11 13.40
CA ASP A 527 11.48 9.24 12.50
C ASP A 527 11.41 8.82 11.01
N GLN A 528 11.62 9.77 10.11
CA GLN A 528 11.58 9.57 8.66
C GLN A 528 12.92 9.15 8.04
N SER A 529 13.94 8.85 8.86
CA SER A 529 15.28 8.57 8.34
C SER A 529 15.32 7.25 7.55
N VAL A 530 16.15 7.22 6.52
CA VAL A 530 16.39 6.05 5.68
C VAL A 530 17.88 5.81 5.54
N ASP A 531 18.29 4.56 5.68
CA ASP A 531 19.67 4.10 5.57
C ASP A 531 19.64 2.72 4.91
N LEU A 532 19.51 2.75 3.58
CA LEU A 532 19.18 1.59 2.77
C LEU A 532 20.42 1.07 2.04
N LYS A 533 20.57 -0.25 2.04
CA LYS A 533 21.47 -0.96 1.11
C LYS A 533 20.76 -1.19 -0.22
N PHE A 534 19.47 -1.55 -0.17
CA PHE A 534 18.66 -1.87 -1.34
C PHE A 534 17.25 -1.27 -1.26
N GLY A 535 16.74 -0.85 -2.41
CA GLY A 535 15.52 -0.06 -2.53
C GLY A 535 15.79 1.41 -2.88
N TYR A 536 14.72 2.19 -2.92
CA TYR A 536 14.73 3.60 -3.30
C TYR A 536 15.52 4.42 -2.28
N PRO A 537 16.63 5.07 -2.66
CA PRO A 537 17.51 5.73 -1.71
C PRO A 537 16.90 7.01 -1.12
N THR A 538 15.84 7.54 -1.74
CA THR A 538 15.08 8.70 -1.25
C THR A 538 13.81 8.27 -0.52
N ASN A 539 13.40 9.10 0.46
CA ASN A 539 12.11 8.98 1.12
C ASN A 539 11.20 10.11 0.58
N GLU A 540 10.07 9.76 -0.02
CA GLU A 540 9.23 10.73 -0.72
C GLU A 540 8.25 11.44 0.25
N PRO A 541 8.15 12.79 0.22
CA PRO A 541 7.21 13.53 1.06
C PRO A 541 5.81 13.63 0.42
N GLY A 542 4.81 13.94 1.26
CA GLY A 542 3.43 14.20 0.85
C GLY A 542 2.60 12.96 0.55
N PHE A 543 2.82 11.85 1.27
CA PHE A 543 2.36 10.53 0.82
C PHE A 543 0.91 10.15 1.17
N GLY A 544 0.13 9.75 0.17
CA GLY A 544 -1.32 9.56 0.23
C GLY A 544 -1.79 8.42 1.13
N TRP A 545 -1.10 7.28 1.17
CA TRP A 545 -1.45 6.22 2.14
C TRP A 545 -1.19 6.66 3.59
N THR A 546 -0.22 7.54 3.83
CA THR A 546 0.16 7.98 5.17
C THR A 546 -0.90 8.95 5.67
N ASN A 547 -1.32 9.87 4.80
CA ASN A 547 -2.46 10.74 5.03
C ASN A 547 -3.71 9.93 5.43
N ALA A 548 -4.09 8.95 4.60
CA ALA A 548 -5.31 8.16 4.83
C ALA A 548 -5.26 7.31 6.09
N LEU A 549 -4.12 6.68 6.39
CA LEU A 549 -4.02 5.76 7.52
C LEU A 549 -3.78 6.47 8.84
N PHE A 550 -3.14 7.63 8.84
CA PHE A 550 -3.11 8.50 10.01
C PHE A 550 -4.53 8.90 10.44
N THR A 551 -5.36 9.37 9.51
CA THR A 551 -6.73 9.82 9.82
C THR A 551 -7.65 8.65 10.19
N HIS A 552 -7.48 7.49 9.56
CA HIS A 552 -8.18 6.26 9.93
C HIS A 552 -7.89 5.84 11.38
N PHE A 553 -6.62 5.82 11.79
CA PHE A 553 -6.24 5.47 13.16
C PHE A 553 -6.63 6.54 14.18
N TYR A 554 -6.58 7.82 13.81
CA TYR A 554 -7.13 8.91 14.60
C TYR A 554 -8.61 8.66 14.95
N ASP A 555 -9.44 8.34 13.95
CA ASP A 555 -10.88 8.10 14.16
C ASP A 555 -11.11 6.84 15.00
N GLN A 556 -10.36 5.77 14.76
CA GLN A 556 -10.46 4.53 15.54
C GLN A 556 -10.08 4.73 17.01
N LEU A 557 -9.01 5.46 17.29
CA LEU A 557 -8.56 5.75 18.65
C LEU A 557 -9.52 6.71 19.35
N LYS A 558 -10.04 7.71 18.64
CA LYS A 558 -11.10 8.59 19.14
C LYS A 558 -12.34 7.80 19.54
N ALA A 559 -12.82 6.90 18.69
CA ALA A 559 -13.98 6.05 18.99
C ALA A 559 -13.73 5.10 20.17
N ALA A 560 -12.48 4.70 20.40
CA ALA A 560 -12.08 3.87 21.53
C ALA A 560 -11.80 4.65 22.83
N GLY A 561 -11.92 5.99 22.84
CA GLY A 561 -11.55 6.82 24.00
C GLY A 561 -10.04 6.86 24.29
N LYS A 562 -9.21 6.58 23.27
CA LYS A 562 -7.74 6.45 23.36
C LYS A 562 -6.98 7.47 22.52
N LEU A 563 -7.62 8.61 22.21
CA LEU A 563 -7.01 9.61 21.34
C LEU A 563 -5.71 10.19 21.92
N ASP A 564 -5.64 10.33 23.24
CA ASP A 564 -4.46 10.87 23.94
C ASP A 564 -3.23 9.98 23.82
N ASP A 565 -3.37 8.71 23.42
CA ASP A 565 -2.23 7.83 23.16
C ASP A 565 -1.39 8.33 21.96
N ILE A 566 -1.97 9.09 21.02
CA ILE A 566 -1.24 9.71 19.91
C ILE A 566 -0.30 10.82 20.41
N LEU A 567 -0.65 11.49 21.52
CA LEU A 567 0.10 12.61 22.08
C LEU A 567 1.42 12.15 22.76
N ARG A 568 1.55 10.85 23.01
CA ARG A 568 2.78 10.25 23.57
C ARG A 568 3.81 10.10 22.46
N LEU A 569 4.55 11.16 22.18
CA LEU A 569 5.49 11.22 21.05
C LEU A 569 6.61 10.17 21.12
N ASP A 570 6.96 9.70 22.32
CA ASP A 570 7.93 8.60 22.50
C ASP A 570 7.33 7.20 22.31
N GLY A 571 6.02 7.12 22.08
CA GLY A 571 5.27 5.89 21.87
C GLY A 571 4.78 5.26 23.17
N LEU A 572 3.84 4.33 23.03
CA LEU A 572 3.44 3.41 24.10
C LEU A 572 4.46 2.28 24.24
N PRO A 573 4.72 1.82 25.48
CA PRO A 573 5.60 0.69 25.71
C PRO A 573 5.03 -0.59 25.08
N ILE A 574 5.93 -1.40 24.54
CA ILE A 574 5.61 -2.71 23.97
C ILE A 574 5.73 -3.75 25.09
N PRO A 575 4.65 -4.47 25.42
CA PRO A 575 4.68 -5.44 26.51
C PRO A 575 5.47 -6.69 26.11
N HIS A 576 6.03 -7.39 27.10
CA HIS A 576 6.69 -8.69 26.87
C HIS A 576 5.74 -9.75 26.31
N ASN A 577 4.45 -9.72 26.70
CA ASN A 577 3.39 -10.48 26.05
C ASN A 577 2.56 -9.53 25.18
N PRO A 578 2.57 -9.67 23.84
CA PRO A 578 1.88 -8.74 22.95
C PRO A 578 0.37 -8.61 23.18
N LEU A 579 -0.28 -9.65 23.72
CA LEU A 579 -1.71 -9.63 24.00
C LEU A 579 -2.07 -9.01 25.36
N GLN A 580 -1.07 -8.78 26.23
CA GLN A 580 -1.28 -8.08 27.48
C GLN A 580 -1.44 -6.57 27.26
N THR A 581 -2.19 -5.95 28.18
CA THR A 581 -2.23 -4.50 28.29
C THR A 581 -0.90 -4.03 28.90
N PRO A 582 -0.21 -3.04 28.30
CA PRO A 582 0.92 -2.43 28.97
C PRO A 582 0.42 -1.83 30.29
N THR A 583 0.97 -2.28 31.42
CA THR A 583 0.79 -1.58 32.69
C THR A 583 1.52 -0.26 32.53
N ILE A 584 0.78 0.85 32.47
CA ILE A 584 1.39 2.17 32.59
C ILE A 584 1.88 2.24 34.04
N ILE A 585 3.19 2.09 34.24
CA ILE A 585 3.79 2.30 35.55
C ILE A 585 3.82 3.82 35.73
N ASP A 586 2.82 4.36 36.43
CA ASP A 586 2.97 5.64 37.12
C ASP A 586 3.43 5.33 38.56
N PRO A 587 4.43 6.03 39.14
CA PRO A 587 5.04 5.60 40.39
C PRO A 587 4.17 5.72 41.65
N GLU A 588 3.06 6.45 41.65
CA GLU A 588 2.28 6.70 42.87
C GLU A 588 0.77 6.75 42.59
N ASP A 589 0.03 5.94 43.35
CA ASP A 589 -1.40 6.01 43.66
C ASP A 589 -2.48 5.79 42.58
N CYS A 590 -3.16 4.64 42.73
CA CYS A 590 -4.43 4.32 42.10
C CYS A 590 -5.55 4.51 43.15
N PRO A 591 -6.48 5.46 42.99
CA PRO A 591 -7.74 5.42 43.71
C PRO A 591 -8.77 4.63 42.91
N GLU A 592 -9.44 3.71 43.61
CA GLU A 592 -10.61 2.94 43.19
C GLU A 592 -11.63 3.80 42.43
N LEU A 593 -12.07 3.33 41.26
CA LEU A 593 -13.29 3.81 40.61
C LEU A 593 -14.07 2.62 40.02
N LEU A 594 -14.90 2.10 40.92
CA LEU A 594 -16.31 1.68 40.77
C LEU A 594 -16.66 0.54 39.80
N ASP A 595 -17.03 -0.56 40.46
CA ASP A 595 -18.14 -1.45 40.11
C ASP A 595 -19.44 -0.70 39.74
N GLU A 596 -20.31 -1.44 39.06
CA GLU A 596 -21.69 -1.13 38.65
C GLU A 596 -21.86 -0.36 37.32
N ILE A 597 -22.09 -1.11 36.24
CA ILE A 597 -23.29 -0.97 35.41
C ILE A 597 -23.72 -2.38 35.00
N GLU A 598 -24.74 -2.88 35.67
CA GLU A 598 -25.50 -4.07 35.29
C GLU A 598 -26.24 -3.87 33.96
N ALA A 599 -26.44 -4.98 33.27
CA ALA A 599 -27.34 -5.11 32.14
C ALA A 599 -28.77 -4.64 32.48
N ARG A 600 -29.33 -3.74 31.65
CA ARG A 600 -30.77 -3.69 31.35
C ARG A 600 -31.07 -2.82 30.10
N GLU A 601 -31.80 -3.46 29.18
CA GLU A 601 -32.83 -2.89 28.31
C GLU A 601 -32.41 -2.11 27.03
N TRP A 602 -32.17 -2.89 25.97
CA TRP A 602 -32.50 -2.49 24.60
C TRP A 602 -33.84 -3.12 24.18
N VAL A 603 -34.82 -2.24 23.93
CA VAL A 603 -35.88 -2.34 22.90
C VAL A 603 -37.05 -3.31 23.14
N GLN A 604 -38.17 -2.75 23.62
CA GLN A 604 -39.52 -3.14 23.18
C GLN A 604 -39.97 -2.17 22.08
N ILE A 605 -40.17 -2.69 20.87
CA ILE A 605 -40.96 -2.04 19.82
C ILE A 605 -42.31 -2.74 19.85
N ASP A 606 -43.39 -1.96 20.04
CA ASP A 606 -44.70 -2.33 19.52
C ASP A 606 -45.36 -1.12 18.84
N SER A 607 -46.00 -1.45 17.73
CA SER A 607 -46.65 -0.63 16.69
C SER A 607 -48.09 -0.24 17.10
N PRO A 608 -49.02 0.11 16.19
CA PRO A 608 -49.22 1.32 15.37
C PRO A 608 -50.47 2.12 15.84
N LEU A 609 -50.77 3.29 15.24
CA LEU A 609 -52.07 3.62 14.61
C LEU A 609 -52.23 5.10 14.24
N SER A 610 -53.02 5.29 13.19
CA SER A 610 -53.52 6.48 12.54
C SER A 610 -54.27 7.49 13.43
N SER A 611 -54.19 8.76 13.02
CA SER A 611 -55.37 9.61 12.79
C SER A 611 -55.13 10.51 11.58
#